data_AF-A0A4Q9DSE1-F1
#
_entry.id   AF-A0A4Q9DSE1-F1
#
_cell.length_a   1.000
_cell.length_b   1.000
_cell.length_c   1.000
_cell.angle_alpha   90.00
_cell.angle_beta   90.00
_cell.angle_gamma   90.00
#
_symmetry.space_group_name_H-M   'P 1'
#
loop_
_entity.id
_entity.type
_entity.pdbx_description
1 polymer ?
#
loop_
_entity_poly.entity_id
_entity_poly.type
_entity_poly.pdbx_seq_one_letter_code
_entity_poly.pdbx_strand_id
1 'polypeptide(L)'
;MKAKAILPALAIILLLCSCGKNIPTITADQLKSKHAVLMVTSAELSDSGKAAVQKALANWRQTQNISYEWVSGASELNDDIVGNIESVPYDYVLLVGSSLSQQALTVSAQYPDKKWMLFDDDMARQPAAASNANVMYKRTDPNLLQNDWNDWVQTQLQQGISMEWVTQTAKPVPSNWAPSEEADHIVYTDSAATWFSQLQFQAKQHGSGWIVLYGKVDNNALQRIKTLGIQVTNMSEGKVEMNWDDILSGALDMIASSKWNPGIQQYTGSEAVFSRK
;
A
#
# COMPACT_ATOMS: atom_id res chain seq x y z
N MET A 1 53.74 -56.50 -55.04
CA MET A 1 54.54 -56.12 -53.85
C MET A 1 53.62 -55.47 -52.83
N LYS A 2 53.89 -55.75 -51.55
CA LYS A 2 53.05 -55.48 -50.37
C LYS A 2 52.93 -53.97 -50.07
N ALA A 3 51.76 -53.51 -49.65
CA ALA A 3 51.62 -52.37 -48.74
C ALA A 3 50.57 -52.74 -47.68
N LYS A 4 51.05 -52.86 -46.44
CA LYS A 4 50.31 -53.22 -45.22
C LYS A 4 49.63 -51.97 -44.64
N ALA A 5 48.51 -52.23 -43.98
CA ALA A 5 47.83 -51.49 -42.93
C ALA A 5 48.55 -50.28 -42.31
N ILE A 6 47.83 -49.17 -42.17
CA ILE A 6 47.71 -48.30 -40.97
C ILE A 6 46.51 -47.38 -41.27
N LEU A 7 45.32 -47.64 -40.72
CA LEU A 7 44.31 -46.62 -40.35
C LEU A 7 43.04 -47.17 -39.63
N PRO A 8 43.14 -47.78 -38.42
CA PRO A 8 41.95 -47.88 -37.56
C PRO A 8 42.15 -47.19 -36.20
N ALA A 9 42.93 -46.11 -36.15
CA ALA A 9 43.18 -45.36 -34.91
C ALA A 9 42.47 -44.00 -34.83
N LEU A 10 41.96 -43.47 -35.95
CA LEU A 10 41.35 -42.13 -35.99
C LEU A 10 39.84 -42.12 -35.68
N ALA A 11 39.17 -43.27 -35.76
CA ALA A 11 37.73 -43.38 -35.53
C ALA A 11 37.34 -43.52 -34.04
N ILE A 12 38.29 -43.82 -33.14
CA ILE A 12 38.02 -44.06 -31.71
C ILE A 12 38.17 -42.77 -30.88
N ILE A 13 38.90 -41.76 -31.37
CA ILE A 13 39.08 -40.49 -30.66
C ILE A 13 37.85 -39.56 -30.79
N LEU A 14 36.99 -39.76 -31.79
CA LEU A 14 35.77 -38.97 -32.00
C LEU A 14 34.57 -39.39 -31.12
N LEU A 15 34.69 -40.46 -30.31
CA LEU A 15 33.62 -40.94 -29.44
C LEU A 15 33.73 -40.50 -27.97
N LEU A 16 34.72 -39.68 -27.61
CA LEU A 16 34.99 -39.31 -26.21
C LEU A 16 34.60 -37.88 -25.80
N CYS A 17 33.90 -37.11 -26.63
CA CYS A 17 33.38 -35.78 -26.27
C CYS A 17 31.86 -35.76 -25.95
N SER A 18 31.29 -36.88 -25.49
CA SER A 18 29.92 -36.91 -24.95
C SER A 18 29.92 -36.79 -23.43
N CYS A 19 30.42 -35.66 -22.92
CA CYS A 19 30.01 -35.15 -21.60
C CYS A 19 28.77 -34.28 -21.82
N GLY A 20 27.65 -34.93 -22.16
CA GLY A 20 26.34 -34.31 -22.23
C GLY A 20 25.84 -33.96 -20.84
N LYS A 21 26.31 -32.83 -20.28
CA LYS A 21 25.49 -32.10 -19.32
C LYS A 21 24.24 -31.68 -20.09
N ASN A 22 23.10 -32.25 -19.74
CA ASN A 22 21.79 -31.76 -20.18
C ASN A 22 21.70 -30.29 -19.81
N ILE A 23 22.07 -29.39 -20.74
CA ILE A 23 21.69 -28.00 -20.67
C ILE A 23 20.18 -28.03 -20.87
N PRO A 24 19.37 -27.69 -19.85
CA PRO A 24 17.93 -27.68 -20.01
C PRO A 24 17.62 -26.79 -21.20
N THR A 25 16.98 -27.36 -22.22
CA THR A 25 16.58 -26.62 -23.41
C THR A 25 15.57 -25.59 -22.95
N ILE A 26 15.95 -24.31 -22.92
CA ILE A 26 15.04 -23.23 -22.57
C ILE A 26 13.91 -23.29 -23.59
N THR A 27 12.72 -23.65 -23.15
CA THR A 27 11.55 -23.76 -24.03
C THR A 27 11.18 -22.36 -24.54
N ALA A 28 10.62 -22.27 -25.74
CA ALA A 28 10.16 -21.00 -26.30
C ALA A 28 9.13 -20.31 -25.37
N ASP A 29 8.38 -21.09 -24.60
CA ASP A 29 7.45 -20.61 -23.58
C ASP A 29 8.16 -19.96 -22.38
N GLN A 30 9.29 -20.52 -21.92
CA GLN A 30 10.14 -19.94 -20.86
C GLN A 30 10.88 -18.66 -21.29
N LEU A 31 11.08 -18.44 -22.59
CA LEU A 31 11.62 -17.19 -23.12
C LEU A 31 10.54 -16.12 -23.27
N LYS A 32 9.31 -16.51 -23.62
CA LYS A 32 8.16 -15.59 -23.72
C LYS A 32 7.62 -15.12 -22.38
N SER A 33 7.87 -15.84 -21.29
CA SER A 33 7.36 -15.51 -19.95
C SER A 33 8.30 -14.64 -19.09
N LYS A 34 9.44 -14.20 -19.63
CA LYS A 34 10.39 -13.38 -18.87
C LYS A 34 9.94 -11.93 -18.85
N HIS A 35 9.46 -11.49 -17.69
CA HIS A 35 9.13 -10.08 -17.47
C HIS A 35 10.31 -9.32 -16.89
N ALA A 36 10.45 -8.06 -17.30
CA ALA A 36 11.33 -7.08 -16.69
C ALA A 36 10.51 -6.04 -15.92
N VAL A 37 10.87 -5.81 -14.66
CA VAL A 37 10.16 -4.92 -13.73
C VAL A 37 11.09 -3.82 -13.22
N LEU A 38 10.62 -2.58 -13.25
CA LEU A 38 11.20 -1.51 -12.43
C LEU A 38 10.31 -1.31 -11.19
N MET A 39 10.90 -1.38 -10.00
CA MET A 39 10.25 -1.02 -8.74
C MET A 39 10.84 0.30 -8.22
N VAL A 40 10.00 1.30 -7.99
CA VAL A 40 10.39 2.57 -7.39
C VAL A 40 9.61 2.75 -6.09
N THR A 41 10.31 2.83 -4.96
CA THR A 41 9.67 3.00 -3.64
C THR A 41 10.01 4.35 -3.05
N SER A 42 9.03 5.01 -2.42
CA SER A 42 9.19 6.32 -1.82
C SER A 42 10.18 6.34 -0.65
N ALA A 43 10.73 7.52 -0.34
CA ALA A 43 11.51 7.75 0.88
C ALA A 43 10.70 7.54 2.17
N GLU A 44 9.38 7.72 2.09
CA GLU A 44 8.45 7.62 3.23
C GLU A 44 8.00 6.18 3.53
N LEU A 45 8.34 5.22 2.66
CA LEU A 45 8.02 3.82 2.88
C LEU A 45 8.66 3.33 4.20
N SER A 46 7.82 2.75 5.07
CA SER A 46 8.25 2.18 6.33
C SER A 46 9.30 1.07 6.15
N ASP A 47 10.10 0.81 7.19
CA ASP A 47 11.13 -0.23 7.13
C ASP A 47 10.56 -1.64 6.93
N SER A 48 9.37 -1.92 7.49
CA SER A 48 8.64 -3.16 7.22
C SER A 48 8.21 -3.24 5.75
N GLY A 49 7.76 -2.14 5.16
CA GLY A 49 7.44 -2.05 3.73
C GLY A 49 8.66 -2.29 2.84
N LYS A 50 9.81 -1.68 3.15
CA LYS A 50 11.07 -1.91 2.44
C LYS A 50 11.50 -3.39 2.50
N ALA A 51 11.40 -4.00 3.68
CA ALA A 51 11.72 -5.42 3.86
C ALA A 51 10.77 -6.32 3.04
N ALA A 52 9.47 -6.01 3.01
CA ALA A 52 8.49 -6.73 2.19
C ALA A 52 8.79 -6.61 0.69
N VAL A 53 9.12 -5.41 0.20
CA VAL A 53 9.53 -5.20 -1.21
C VAL A 53 10.79 -6.02 -1.54
N GLN A 54 11.82 -5.95 -0.71
CA GLN A 54 13.05 -6.71 -0.93
C GLN A 54 12.79 -8.22 -1.00
N LYS A 55 12.01 -8.74 -0.05
CA LYS A 55 11.60 -10.15 0.01
C LYS A 55 10.79 -10.55 -1.22
N ALA A 56 9.82 -9.74 -1.62
CA ALA A 56 8.97 -9.99 -2.79
C ALA A 56 9.81 -10.04 -4.07
N LEU A 57 10.66 -9.04 -4.33
CA LEU A 57 11.49 -8.99 -5.54
C LEU A 57 12.46 -10.18 -5.61
N ALA A 58 13.10 -10.54 -4.50
CA ALA A 58 13.94 -11.74 -4.43
C ALA A 58 13.14 -13.01 -4.76
N ASN A 59 11.93 -13.15 -4.22
CA ASN A 59 11.03 -14.26 -4.50
C ASN A 59 10.58 -14.29 -5.97
N TRP A 60 10.22 -13.14 -6.56
CA TRP A 60 9.79 -13.03 -7.96
C TRP A 60 10.89 -13.48 -8.92
N ARG A 61 12.14 -13.08 -8.63
CA ARG A 61 13.30 -13.54 -9.40
C ARG A 61 13.52 -15.05 -9.29
N GLN A 62 13.38 -15.61 -8.10
CA GLN A 62 13.62 -17.05 -7.86
C GLN A 62 12.51 -17.95 -8.42
N THR A 63 11.25 -17.53 -8.30
CA THR A 63 10.09 -18.38 -8.59
C THR A 63 9.50 -18.14 -9.98
N GLN A 64 9.52 -16.90 -10.46
CA GLN A 64 8.91 -16.51 -11.74
C GLN A 64 9.94 -16.09 -12.79
N ASN A 65 11.24 -16.12 -12.48
CA ASN A 65 12.32 -15.65 -13.35
C ASN A 65 12.13 -14.19 -13.83
N ILE A 66 11.51 -13.36 -13.00
CA ILE A 66 11.32 -11.94 -13.27
C ILE A 66 12.64 -11.22 -13.01
N SER A 67 13.13 -10.50 -14.02
CA SER A 67 14.25 -9.57 -13.86
C SER A 67 13.71 -8.28 -13.24
N TYR A 68 14.40 -7.74 -12.24
CA TYR A 68 13.97 -6.51 -11.62
C TYR A 68 15.12 -5.54 -11.37
N GLU A 69 14.77 -4.26 -11.36
CA GLU A 69 15.56 -3.18 -10.79
C GLU A 69 14.76 -2.54 -9.66
N TRP A 70 15.44 -2.13 -8.59
CA TRP A 70 14.80 -1.48 -7.45
C TRP A 70 15.50 -0.18 -7.12
N VAL A 71 14.77 0.93 -7.29
CA VAL A 71 15.15 2.27 -6.85
C VAL A 71 14.45 2.54 -5.52
N SER A 72 15.22 2.53 -4.44
CA SER A 72 14.70 2.74 -3.09
C SER A 72 14.87 4.18 -2.63
N GLY A 73 13.89 4.72 -1.91
CA GLY A 73 14.01 6.02 -1.25
C GLY A 73 13.85 7.22 -2.18
N ALA A 74 13.13 7.06 -3.30
CA ALA A 74 12.89 8.16 -4.21
C ALA A 74 11.92 9.18 -3.61
N SER A 75 12.24 10.46 -3.68
CA SER A 75 11.29 11.56 -3.37
C SER A 75 10.46 11.97 -4.58
N GLU A 76 10.96 11.70 -5.78
CA GLU A 76 10.37 12.10 -7.06
C GLU A 76 10.82 11.18 -8.21
N LEU A 77 10.13 11.27 -9.35
CA LEU A 77 10.55 10.69 -10.62
C LEU A 77 11.50 11.64 -11.34
N ASN A 78 12.76 11.67 -10.91
CA ASN A 78 13.79 12.50 -11.51
C ASN A 78 14.23 12.00 -12.90
N ASP A 79 15.06 12.81 -13.57
CA ASP A 79 15.57 12.52 -14.92
C ASP A 79 16.31 11.18 -15.03
N ASP A 80 17.00 10.75 -13.97
CA ASP A 80 17.69 9.45 -13.94
C ASP A 80 16.69 8.29 -14.00
N ILE A 81 15.62 8.34 -13.19
CA ILE A 81 14.58 7.31 -13.16
C ILE A 81 13.82 7.30 -14.50
N VAL A 82 13.44 8.48 -15.01
CA VAL A 82 12.72 8.61 -16.27
C VAL A 82 13.59 8.13 -17.45
N GLY A 83 14.88 8.49 -17.46
CA GLY A 83 15.85 8.01 -18.44
C GLY A 83 16.02 6.49 -18.41
N ASN A 84 16.00 5.86 -17.23
CA ASN A 84 15.99 4.40 -17.11
C ASN A 84 14.70 3.79 -17.66
N ILE A 85 13.54 4.38 -17.37
CA ILE A 85 12.24 3.92 -17.90
C ILE A 85 12.25 3.96 -19.44
N GLU A 86 12.83 5.00 -20.04
CA GLU A 86 12.94 5.14 -21.50
C GLU A 86 13.93 4.14 -22.11
N SER A 87 15.12 4.01 -21.53
CA SER A 87 16.24 3.26 -22.12
C SER A 87 16.17 1.75 -21.90
N VAL A 88 15.47 1.29 -20.87
CA VAL A 88 15.35 -0.14 -20.53
C VAL A 88 13.96 -0.67 -20.89
N PRO A 89 13.87 -1.85 -21.55
CA PRO A 89 12.60 -2.43 -21.97
C PRO A 89 11.88 -3.14 -20.80
N TYR A 90 11.50 -2.40 -19.76
CA TYR A 90 10.63 -2.94 -18.71
C TYR A 90 9.22 -3.19 -19.27
N ASP A 91 8.64 -4.34 -18.91
CA ASP A 91 7.23 -4.64 -19.15
C ASP A 91 6.32 -3.92 -18.15
N TYR A 92 6.80 -3.80 -16.90
CA TYR A 92 6.06 -3.19 -15.80
C TYR A 92 6.91 -2.16 -15.04
N VAL A 93 6.28 -1.06 -14.67
CA VAL A 93 6.82 -0.04 -13.77
C VAL A 93 5.91 0.03 -12.53
N LEU A 94 6.44 -0.34 -11.37
CA LEU A 94 5.74 -0.37 -10.10
C LEU A 94 6.21 0.80 -9.25
N LEU A 95 5.26 1.59 -8.73
CA LEU A 95 5.55 2.72 -7.85
C LEU A 95 4.83 2.54 -6.53
N VAL A 96 5.60 2.65 -5.44
CA VAL A 96 5.08 2.56 -4.07
C VAL A 96 5.23 3.90 -3.38
N GLY A 97 4.10 4.52 -3.05
CA GLY A 97 4.03 5.78 -2.33
C GLY A 97 3.15 6.80 -3.06
N SER A 98 2.38 7.53 -2.25
CA SER A 98 1.42 8.55 -2.71
C SER A 98 2.03 9.66 -3.57
N SER A 99 3.19 10.21 -3.19
CA SER A 99 3.88 11.28 -3.93
C SER A 99 4.35 10.82 -5.32
N LEU A 100 4.94 9.63 -5.39
CA LEU A 100 5.42 9.03 -6.64
C LEU A 100 4.26 8.66 -7.57
N SER A 101 3.19 8.08 -7.02
CA SER A 101 2.00 7.68 -7.79
C SER A 101 1.36 8.87 -8.50
N GLN A 102 1.29 10.03 -7.85
CA GLN A 102 0.75 11.25 -8.48
C GLN A 102 1.61 11.75 -9.65
N GLN A 103 2.93 11.74 -9.51
CA GLN A 103 3.84 12.13 -10.59
C GLN A 103 3.74 11.17 -11.77
N ALA A 104 3.63 9.87 -11.48
CA ALA A 104 3.55 8.82 -12.50
C ALA A 104 2.30 8.91 -13.39
N LEU A 105 1.19 9.48 -12.92
CA LEU A 105 -0.01 9.66 -13.76
C LEU A 105 0.29 10.51 -15.00
N THR A 106 1.13 11.54 -14.86
CA THR A 106 1.55 12.39 -15.99
C THR A 106 2.63 11.70 -16.82
N VAL A 107 3.63 11.08 -16.18
CA VAL A 107 4.76 10.44 -16.87
C VAL A 107 4.31 9.22 -17.67
N SER A 108 3.41 8.40 -17.13
CA SER A 108 2.91 7.17 -17.76
C SER A 108 2.21 7.41 -19.10
N ALA A 109 1.65 8.60 -19.33
CA ALA A 109 1.04 8.98 -20.60
C ALA A 109 2.06 9.05 -21.74
N GLN A 110 3.34 9.27 -21.43
CA GLN A 110 4.44 9.35 -22.40
C GLN A 110 4.97 7.97 -22.80
N TYR A 111 4.67 6.93 -22.01
CA TYR A 111 5.15 5.56 -22.20
C TYR A 111 3.97 4.56 -22.22
N PRO A 112 3.08 4.65 -23.23
CA PRO A 112 1.86 3.84 -23.31
C PRO A 112 2.11 2.34 -23.51
N ASP A 113 3.32 1.97 -23.94
CA ASP A 113 3.78 0.59 -24.13
C ASP A 113 4.11 -0.13 -22.81
N LYS A 114 4.35 0.63 -21.73
CA LYS A 114 4.70 0.10 -20.40
C LYS A 114 3.45 0.02 -19.52
N LYS A 115 3.34 -1.03 -18.70
CA LYS A 115 2.25 -1.17 -17.73
C LYS A 115 2.66 -0.60 -16.37
N TRP A 116 1.89 0.37 -15.87
CA TRP A 116 2.20 1.11 -14.65
C TRP A 116 1.30 0.67 -13.51
N MET A 117 1.88 0.14 -12.44
CA MET A 117 1.16 -0.20 -11.22
C MET A 117 1.52 0.82 -10.15
N LEU A 118 0.56 1.65 -9.78
CA LEU A 118 0.74 2.73 -8.82
C LEU A 118 0.06 2.32 -7.51
N PHE A 119 0.84 2.23 -6.42
CA PHE A 119 0.36 1.88 -5.10
C PHE A 119 0.39 3.11 -4.21
N ASP A 120 -0.76 3.76 -4.06
CA ASP A 120 -0.95 4.87 -3.13
C ASP A 120 -1.08 4.34 -1.71
N ASP A 121 -0.41 4.95 -0.75
CA ASP A 121 -0.48 4.63 0.67
C ASP A 121 -1.11 5.76 1.50
N ASP A 122 -1.57 6.84 0.88
CA ASP A 122 -2.19 7.97 1.55
C ASP A 122 -3.73 7.90 1.49
N MET A 123 -4.35 8.34 2.57
CA MET A 123 -5.78 8.38 2.80
C MET A 123 -6.42 9.73 2.46
N ALA A 124 -5.64 10.80 2.53
CA ALA A 124 -6.16 12.16 2.60
C ALA A 124 -6.38 12.82 1.23
N ARG A 125 -6.08 12.13 0.13
CA ARG A 125 -5.99 12.77 -1.20
C ARG A 125 -7.24 12.54 -2.04
N GLN A 126 -7.63 13.60 -2.75
CA GLN A 126 -8.71 13.54 -3.72
C GLN A 126 -8.39 12.51 -4.82
N PRO A 127 -9.42 11.86 -5.38
CA PRO A 127 -9.27 10.94 -6.49
C PRO A 127 -8.51 11.60 -7.65
N ALA A 128 -7.30 11.16 -7.96
CA ALA A 128 -6.71 11.47 -9.25
C ALA A 128 -7.40 10.63 -10.32
N ALA A 129 -7.67 11.25 -11.48
CA ALA A 129 -8.22 10.54 -12.63
C ALA A 129 -7.11 9.71 -13.27
N ALA A 130 -7.13 8.38 -13.07
CA ALA A 130 -6.35 7.48 -13.91
C ALA A 130 -7.14 7.21 -15.20
N SER A 131 -6.87 7.96 -16.26
CA SER A 131 -7.52 7.79 -17.57
C SER A 131 -6.75 6.88 -18.53
N ASN A 132 -5.50 6.56 -18.21
CA ASN A 132 -4.61 5.87 -19.14
C ASN A 132 -4.82 4.35 -19.07
N ALA A 133 -5.03 3.71 -20.22
CA ALA A 133 -5.30 2.26 -20.31
C ALA A 133 -4.09 1.38 -19.91
N ASN A 134 -2.90 1.98 -19.80
CA ASN A 134 -1.68 1.33 -19.34
C ASN A 134 -1.39 1.57 -17.85
N VAL A 135 -2.30 2.21 -17.10
CA VAL A 135 -2.14 2.49 -15.67
C VAL A 135 -3.17 1.71 -14.85
N MET A 136 -2.70 1.02 -13.83
CA MET A 136 -3.47 0.53 -12.70
C MET A 136 -3.09 1.39 -11.50
N TYR A 137 -4.08 1.99 -10.85
CA TYR A 137 -3.86 2.85 -9.69
C TYR A 137 -4.60 2.31 -8.48
N LYS A 138 -3.86 1.66 -7.59
CA LYS A 138 -4.39 1.09 -6.36
C LYS A 138 -4.29 2.09 -5.22
N ARG A 139 -5.39 2.28 -4.51
CA ARG A 139 -5.48 3.26 -3.42
C ARG A 139 -6.40 2.79 -2.31
N THR A 140 -6.27 3.44 -1.16
CA THR A 140 -7.20 3.26 -0.04
C THR A 140 -8.59 3.73 -0.44
N ASP A 141 -9.63 3.01 -0.03
CA ASP A 141 -10.99 3.49 -0.19
C ASP A 141 -11.14 4.81 0.61
N PRO A 142 -11.52 5.93 -0.05
CA PRO A 142 -11.70 7.20 0.65
C PRO A 142 -12.74 7.13 1.77
N ASN A 143 -13.64 6.16 1.73
CA ASN A 143 -14.64 5.94 2.77
C ASN A 143 -14.22 4.91 3.83
N LEU A 144 -13.05 4.26 3.71
CA LEU A 144 -12.64 3.17 4.61
C LEU A 144 -12.66 3.62 6.08
N LEU A 145 -12.07 4.77 6.39
CA LEU A 145 -12.08 5.33 7.75
C LEU A 145 -13.48 5.63 8.24
N GLN A 146 -14.28 6.26 7.38
CA GLN A 146 -15.63 6.68 7.75
C GLN A 146 -16.51 5.46 8.01
N ASN A 147 -16.40 4.42 7.18
CA ASN A 147 -17.12 3.16 7.33
C ASN A 147 -16.70 2.43 8.61
N ASP A 148 -15.39 2.31 8.85
CA ASP A 148 -14.90 1.62 10.05
C ASP A 148 -15.30 2.37 11.34
N TRP A 149 -15.24 3.71 11.33
CA TRP A 149 -15.73 4.51 12.45
C TRP A 149 -17.25 4.44 12.60
N ASN A 150 -18.02 4.46 11.51
CA ASN A 150 -19.47 4.24 11.55
C ASN A 150 -19.77 2.91 12.25
N ASP A 151 -19.13 1.83 11.83
CA ASP A 151 -19.37 0.49 12.38
C ASP A 151 -19.00 0.41 13.87
N TRP A 152 -17.88 1.02 14.26
CA TRP A 152 -17.47 1.09 15.66
C TRP A 152 -18.49 1.87 16.52
N VAL A 153 -18.87 3.07 16.07
CA VAL A 153 -19.84 3.93 16.78
C VAL A 153 -21.16 3.19 16.95
N GLN A 154 -21.70 2.62 15.87
CA GLN A 154 -22.97 1.88 15.93
C GLN A 154 -22.88 0.67 16.86
N THR A 155 -21.73 -0.02 16.89
CA THR A 155 -21.52 -1.12 17.84
C THR A 155 -21.55 -0.63 19.29
N GLN A 156 -20.94 0.51 19.61
CA GLN A 156 -20.97 1.07 20.98
C GLN A 156 -22.39 1.49 21.37
N LEU A 157 -23.10 2.18 20.48
CA LEU A 157 -24.48 2.62 20.70
C LEU A 157 -25.44 1.43 20.90
N GLN A 158 -25.31 0.37 20.10
CA GLN A 158 -26.10 -0.86 20.26
C GLN A 158 -25.83 -1.58 21.59
N GLN A 159 -24.63 -1.41 22.16
CA GLN A 159 -24.28 -1.92 23.49
C GLN A 159 -24.75 -1.00 24.62
N GLY A 160 -25.37 0.13 24.32
CA GLY A 160 -25.81 1.13 25.30
C GLY A 160 -24.65 1.87 25.97
N ILE A 161 -23.48 1.96 25.33
CA ILE A 161 -22.32 2.65 25.88
C ILE A 161 -22.39 4.14 25.53
N SER A 162 -22.49 4.99 26.56
CA SER A 162 -22.42 6.45 26.43
C SER A 162 -21.00 6.91 26.04
N MET A 163 -20.93 7.91 25.16
CA MET A 163 -19.67 8.46 24.65
C MET A 163 -19.66 9.98 24.78
N GLU A 164 -18.56 10.55 25.29
CA GLU A 164 -18.31 11.99 25.21
C GLU A 164 -17.48 12.33 23.99
N TRP A 165 -17.97 13.24 23.16
CA TRP A 165 -17.30 13.68 21.94
C TRP A 165 -16.49 14.93 22.19
N VAL A 166 -15.20 14.87 21.90
CA VAL A 166 -14.29 16.02 21.94
C VAL A 166 -13.97 16.44 20.51
N THR A 167 -14.36 17.66 20.16
CA THR A 167 -14.15 18.17 18.81
C THR A 167 -13.84 19.68 18.77
N GLN A 168 -13.82 20.24 17.56
CA GLN A 168 -13.71 21.66 17.26
C GLN A 168 -14.93 22.11 16.47
N THR A 169 -15.28 23.39 16.56
CA THR A 169 -16.46 23.96 15.89
C THR A 169 -16.37 23.80 14.37
N ALA A 170 -15.15 23.84 13.82
CA ALA A 170 -14.87 23.61 12.40
C ALA A 170 -15.03 22.13 11.95
N LYS A 171 -15.17 21.19 12.88
CA LYS A 171 -15.30 19.75 12.61
C LYS A 171 -16.42 19.13 13.46
N PRO A 172 -17.69 19.49 13.20
CA PRO A 172 -18.82 19.00 14.00
C PRO A 172 -18.95 17.47 13.88
N VAL A 173 -19.32 16.82 14.98
CA VAL A 173 -19.61 15.38 14.98
C VAL A 173 -20.80 15.11 14.05
N PRO A 174 -20.74 14.09 13.17
CA PRO A 174 -21.87 13.68 12.34
C PRO A 174 -23.12 13.38 13.18
N SER A 175 -24.28 13.89 12.77
CA SER A 175 -25.54 13.74 13.51
C SER A 175 -26.05 12.30 13.61
N ASN A 176 -25.59 11.42 12.73
CA ASN A 176 -25.87 9.98 12.80
C ASN A 176 -25.03 9.25 13.85
N TRP A 177 -24.00 9.90 14.42
CA TRP A 177 -23.16 9.36 15.49
C TRP A 177 -23.56 9.87 16.87
N ALA A 178 -24.04 11.10 16.92
CA ALA A 178 -24.63 11.72 18.10
C ALA A 178 -26.04 12.21 17.70
N PRO A 179 -27.07 11.34 17.72
CA PRO A 179 -28.45 11.77 17.50
C PRO A 179 -28.84 12.85 18.52
N SER A 180 -29.93 13.59 18.28
CA SER A 180 -30.28 14.80 19.05
C SER A 180 -30.37 14.64 20.57
N GLU A 181 -30.52 13.41 21.06
CA GLU A 181 -30.53 13.05 22.48
C GLU A 181 -29.12 13.02 23.12
N GLU A 182 -28.06 13.07 22.30
CA GLU A 182 -26.63 13.02 22.67
C GLU A 182 -25.92 14.37 22.38
N ALA A 183 -26.67 15.42 22.01
CA ALA A 183 -26.07 16.72 21.66
C ALA A 183 -25.36 17.40 22.84
N ASP A 184 -25.77 17.07 24.08
CA ASP A 184 -25.13 17.47 25.33
C ASP A 184 -23.88 16.65 25.67
N HIS A 185 -23.55 15.61 24.90
CA HIS A 185 -22.30 14.84 25.00
C HIS A 185 -21.17 15.41 24.13
N ILE A 186 -21.36 16.59 23.53
CA ILE A 186 -20.37 17.22 22.65
C ILE A 186 -19.66 18.36 23.36
N VAL A 187 -18.33 18.28 23.40
CA VAL A 187 -17.42 19.30 23.94
C VAL A 187 -16.58 19.90 22.82
N TYR A 188 -16.69 21.22 22.66
CA TYR A 188 -15.91 22.00 21.70
C TYR A 188 -14.67 22.60 22.36
N THR A 189 -13.49 22.14 21.96
CA THR A 189 -12.19 22.57 22.52
C THR A 189 -11.81 24.01 22.15
N ASP A 190 -12.40 24.56 21.09
CA ASP A 190 -12.16 25.91 20.57
C ASP A 190 -13.18 26.95 21.04
N SER A 191 -14.23 26.53 21.76
CA SER A 191 -15.33 27.40 22.17
C SER A 191 -15.04 28.19 23.47
N ALA A 192 -14.36 27.58 24.44
CA ALA A 192 -14.08 28.19 25.74
C ALA A 192 -12.86 27.54 26.43
N ALA A 193 -12.12 28.33 27.22
CA ALA A 193 -10.99 27.83 28.01
C ALA A 193 -11.38 26.77 29.06
N THR A 194 -12.66 26.69 29.41
CA THR A 194 -13.23 25.78 30.41
C THR A 194 -13.69 24.44 29.84
N TRP A 195 -13.45 24.17 28.55
CA TRP A 195 -13.91 22.95 27.87
C TRP A 195 -13.55 21.66 28.62
N PHE A 196 -12.36 21.61 29.25
CA PHE A 196 -11.92 20.42 29.97
C PHE A 196 -12.74 20.16 31.25
N SER A 197 -13.07 21.22 31.98
CA SER A 197 -13.93 21.11 33.16
C SER A 197 -15.35 20.70 32.78
N GLN A 198 -15.84 21.18 31.63
CA GLN A 198 -17.10 20.72 31.05
C GLN A 198 -17.08 19.24 30.71
N LEU A 199 -16.03 18.77 30.01
CA LEU A 199 -15.84 17.36 29.68
C LEU A 199 -15.84 16.49 30.95
N GLN A 200 -15.09 16.89 31.99
CA GLN A 200 -15.04 16.15 33.25
C GLN A 200 -16.42 16.05 33.91
N PHE A 201 -17.19 17.13 33.88
CA PHE A 201 -18.55 17.16 34.43
C PHE A 201 -19.51 16.26 33.65
N GLN A 202 -19.56 16.40 32.32
CA GLN A 202 -20.42 15.61 31.43
C GLN A 202 -20.10 14.12 31.51
N ALA A 203 -18.83 13.75 31.38
CA ALA A 203 -18.40 12.36 31.46
C ALA A 203 -18.82 11.67 32.76
N LYS A 204 -18.78 12.40 33.88
CA LYS A 204 -19.25 11.90 35.19
C LYS A 204 -20.77 11.85 35.29
N GLN A 205 -21.47 12.87 34.77
CA GLN A 205 -22.92 12.95 34.79
C GLN A 205 -23.57 11.84 33.97
N HIS A 206 -23.03 11.59 32.77
CA HIS A 206 -23.57 10.61 31.81
C HIS A 206 -23.06 9.19 32.06
N GLY A 207 -22.01 9.02 32.87
CA GLY A 207 -21.42 7.70 33.12
C GLY A 207 -20.73 7.13 31.88
N SER A 208 -20.06 7.99 31.12
CA SER A 208 -19.55 7.66 29.78
C SER A 208 -18.44 6.62 29.82
N GLY A 209 -18.57 5.61 28.96
CA GLY A 209 -17.59 4.53 28.81
C GLY A 209 -16.41 4.92 27.93
N TRP A 210 -16.62 5.90 27.04
CA TRP A 210 -15.62 6.42 26.12
C TRP A 210 -15.55 7.94 26.11
N ILE A 211 -14.34 8.44 25.88
CA ILE A 211 -14.08 9.80 25.38
C ILE A 211 -13.54 9.65 23.95
N VAL A 212 -14.23 10.26 23.01
CA VAL A 212 -13.97 10.13 21.57
C VAL A 212 -13.39 11.43 21.04
N LEU A 213 -12.12 11.40 20.64
CA LEU A 213 -11.44 12.56 20.06
C LEU A 213 -11.69 12.60 18.56
N TYR A 214 -12.73 13.33 18.15
CA TYR A 214 -13.06 13.52 16.74
C TYR A 214 -12.28 14.69 16.13
N GLY A 215 -12.09 15.76 16.90
CA GLY A 215 -11.19 16.87 16.59
C GLY A 215 -9.76 16.59 17.05
N LYS A 216 -8.79 17.25 16.41
CA LYS A 216 -7.40 17.18 16.88
C LYS A 216 -7.28 17.90 18.23
N VAL A 217 -6.59 17.27 19.17
CA VAL A 217 -6.19 17.85 20.45
C VAL A 217 -4.67 17.80 20.55
N ASP A 218 -4.06 18.75 21.27
CA ASP A 218 -2.63 18.68 21.54
C ASP A 218 -2.30 17.59 22.58
N ASN A 219 -1.02 17.24 22.67
CA ASN A 219 -0.56 16.19 23.59
C ASN A 219 -0.84 16.52 25.06
N ASN A 220 -0.82 17.79 25.46
CA ASN A 220 -1.10 18.18 26.85
C ASN A 220 -2.58 17.95 27.18
N ALA A 221 -3.47 18.33 26.26
CA ALA A 221 -4.90 18.06 26.35
C ALA A 221 -5.18 16.54 26.38
N LEU A 222 -4.54 15.77 25.50
CA LEU A 222 -4.67 14.31 25.48
C LEU A 222 -4.27 13.66 26.83
N GLN A 223 -3.13 14.06 27.39
CA GLN A 223 -2.70 13.54 28.70
C GLN A 223 -3.68 13.92 29.82
N ARG A 224 -4.20 15.15 29.80
CA ARG A 224 -5.23 15.58 30.75
C ARG A 224 -6.52 14.77 30.62
N ILE A 225 -6.96 14.48 29.41
CA ILE A 225 -8.16 13.64 29.17
C ILE A 225 -7.93 12.23 29.75
N LYS A 226 -6.74 11.65 29.52
CA LYS A 226 -6.40 10.33 30.06
C LYS A 226 -6.41 10.25 31.59
N THR A 227 -6.22 11.36 32.32
CA THR A 227 -6.29 11.34 33.79
C THR A 227 -7.71 11.13 34.33
N LEU A 228 -8.74 11.26 33.49
CA LEU A 228 -10.13 10.98 33.85
C LEU A 228 -10.39 9.48 34.10
N GLY A 229 -9.49 8.60 33.66
CA GLY A 229 -9.61 7.15 33.85
C GLY A 229 -10.68 6.47 32.99
N ILE A 230 -11.23 7.19 32.01
CA ILE A 230 -12.18 6.69 31.02
C ILE A 230 -11.40 6.27 29.76
N GLN A 231 -11.89 5.25 29.04
CA GLN A 231 -11.26 4.82 27.79
C GLN A 231 -11.28 5.95 26.76
N VAL A 232 -10.17 6.15 26.06
CA VAL A 232 -10.03 7.23 25.06
C VAL A 232 -9.79 6.61 23.70
N THR A 233 -10.57 7.01 22.70
CA THR A 233 -10.36 6.64 21.30
C THR A 233 -10.04 7.90 20.50
N ASN A 234 -8.97 7.87 19.69
CA ASN A 234 -8.58 9.02 18.87
C ASN A 234 -8.95 8.82 17.40
N MET A 235 -10.11 9.33 17.01
CA MET A 235 -10.56 9.30 15.60
C MET A 235 -9.81 10.29 14.71
N SER A 236 -9.13 11.29 15.31
CA SER A 236 -8.39 12.30 14.56
C SER A 236 -7.01 11.83 14.05
N GLU A 237 -6.54 10.66 14.51
CA GLU A 237 -5.21 10.11 14.21
C GLU A 237 -5.25 8.73 13.52
N GLY A 238 -6.40 8.34 13.00
CA GLY A 238 -6.56 7.07 12.29
C GLY A 238 -5.51 6.86 11.20
N LYS A 239 -4.85 5.69 11.20
CA LYS A 239 -3.89 5.30 10.16
C LYS A 239 -4.35 4.02 9.48
N VAL A 240 -4.09 3.92 8.18
CA VAL A 240 -4.20 2.65 7.46
C VAL A 240 -2.83 2.00 7.44
N GLU A 241 -2.80 0.75 7.89
CA GLU A 241 -1.63 -0.11 7.82
C GLU A 241 -1.71 -0.93 6.53
N MET A 242 -0.67 -0.81 5.73
CA MET A 242 -0.56 -1.48 4.44
C MET A 242 0.11 -2.85 4.62
N ASN A 243 -0.57 -3.91 4.19
CA ASN A 243 -0.02 -5.25 4.11
C ASN A 243 0.67 -5.44 2.75
N TRP A 244 1.94 -5.06 2.70
CA TRP A 244 2.74 -5.12 1.47
C TRP A 244 2.97 -6.54 0.94
N ASP A 245 2.96 -7.56 1.79
CA ASP A 245 3.08 -8.96 1.34
C ASP A 245 1.90 -9.34 0.45
N ASP A 246 0.65 -9.02 0.86
CA ASP A 246 -0.56 -9.30 0.08
C ASP A 246 -0.61 -8.46 -1.21
N ILE A 247 -0.32 -7.15 -1.09
CA ILE A 247 -0.34 -6.23 -2.24
C ILE A 247 0.62 -6.69 -3.34
N LEU A 248 1.85 -7.05 -2.95
CA LEU A 248 2.87 -7.50 -3.89
C LEU A 248 2.58 -8.91 -4.41
N SER A 249 1.93 -9.78 -3.63
CA SER A 249 1.43 -11.06 -4.14
C SER A 249 0.40 -10.84 -5.26
N GLY A 250 -0.57 -9.93 -5.07
CA GLY A 250 -1.54 -9.59 -6.10
C GLY A 250 -0.90 -8.97 -7.35
N ALA A 251 0.13 -8.14 -7.19
CA ALA A 251 0.91 -7.60 -8.31
C ALA A 251 1.60 -8.72 -9.10
N LEU A 252 2.23 -9.67 -8.41
CA LEU A 252 2.87 -10.83 -9.03
C LEU A 252 1.87 -11.66 -9.83
N ASP A 253 0.70 -11.94 -9.25
CA ASP A 253 -0.33 -12.73 -9.92
C ASP A 253 -0.81 -12.05 -11.21
N MET A 254 -0.94 -10.73 -11.21
CA MET A 254 -1.28 -9.95 -12.40
C MET A 254 -0.18 -10.03 -13.47
N ILE A 255 1.08 -9.92 -13.07
CA ILE A 255 2.25 -10.03 -13.96
C ILE A 255 2.31 -11.44 -14.57
N ALA A 256 2.33 -12.48 -13.72
CA ALA A 256 2.50 -13.88 -14.11
C ALA A 256 1.33 -14.40 -14.96
N SER A 257 0.10 -13.97 -14.68
CA SER A 257 -1.07 -14.35 -15.49
C SER A 257 -1.27 -13.50 -16.74
N SER A 258 -0.48 -12.43 -16.92
CA SER A 258 -0.65 -11.44 -17.99
C SER A 258 -2.06 -10.83 -18.08
N LYS A 259 -2.84 -10.88 -17.00
CA LYS A 259 -4.21 -10.34 -16.93
C LYS A 259 -4.19 -8.87 -16.50
N TRP A 260 -3.80 -8.00 -17.42
CA TRP A 260 -3.78 -6.57 -17.17
C TRP A 260 -5.17 -6.02 -16.85
N ASN A 261 -5.30 -5.29 -15.74
CA ASN A 261 -6.55 -4.66 -15.32
C ASN A 261 -6.32 -3.16 -15.01
N PRO A 262 -6.48 -2.26 -15.99
CA PRO A 262 -6.23 -0.84 -15.79
C PRO A 262 -7.34 -0.14 -14.99
N GLY A 263 -7.07 1.10 -14.62
CA GLY A 263 -7.98 1.97 -13.90
C GLY A 263 -7.73 1.98 -12.40
N ILE A 264 -8.64 2.64 -11.69
CA ILE A 264 -8.56 2.83 -10.24
C ILE A 264 -9.07 1.58 -9.54
N GLN A 265 -8.26 1.02 -8.64
CA GLN A 265 -8.62 -0.12 -7.81
C GLN A 265 -8.52 0.27 -6.33
N GLN A 266 -9.42 -0.28 -5.53
CA GLN A 266 -9.34 -0.14 -4.07
C GLN A 266 -8.51 -1.28 -3.48
N TYR A 267 -7.79 -1.01 -2.39
CA TYR A 267 -7.26 -2.10 -1.57
C TYR A 267 -8.40 -2.90 -0.96
N THR A 268 -8.18 -4.21 -0.88
CA THR A 268 -9.06 -5.12 -0.14
C THR A 268 -8.78 -5.02 1.36
N GLY A 269 -9.67 -5.59 2.18
CA GLY A 269 -9.51 -5.60 3.63
C GLY A 269 -8.32 -6.42 4.15
N SER A 270 -7.69 -7.27 3.34
CA SER A 270 -6.44 -7.95 3.72
C SER A 270 -5.19 -7.13 3.36
N GLU A 271 -5.32 -6.21 2.41
CA GLU A 271 -4.23 -5.37 1.89
C GLU A 271 -4.09 -4.04 2.65
N ALA A 272 -5.20 -3.48 3.11
CA ALA A 272 -5.23 -2.24 3.86
C ALA A 272 -6.16 -2.38 5.07
N VAL A 273 -5.59 -2.35 6.27
CA VAL A 273 -6.34 -2.48 7.52
C VAL A 273 -6.30 -1.17 8.27
N PHE A 274 -7.45 -0.73 8.77
CA PHE A 274 -7.51 0.41 9.64
C PHE A 274 -6.99 0.07 11.04
N SER A 275 -6.05 0.87 11.54
CA SER A 275 -5.46 0.74 12.87
C SER A 275 -5.98 1.86 13.78
N ARG A 276 -6.80 1.46 14.76
CA ARG A 276 -7.29 2.34 15.85
C ARG A 276 -6.18 2.45 16.90
N LYS A 277 -5.67 3.66 17.13
CA LYS A 277 -4.67 3.94 18.18
C LYS A 277 -5.31 4.54 19.43
#